data_AF-A0AAV7XTZ6-F1
#
_entry.id   AF-A0AAV7XTZ6-F1
#
_cell.length_a   1.000
_cell.length_b   1.000
_cell.length_c   1.000
_cell.angle_alpha   90.00
_cell.angle_beta   90.00
_cell.angle_gamma   90.00
#
_symmetry.space_group_name_H-M   'P 1'
#
loop_
_entity.id
_entity.type
_entity.pdbx_description
1 polymer ?
#
loop_
_entity_poly.entity_id
_entity_poly.type
_entity_poly.pdbx_seq_one_letter_code
_entity_poly.pdbx_strand_id
1 'polypeptide(L)'
;MVSNCSVLVSGQTGRLDVSCLPGHPGGLPQWFSLILTEPRSSRILFNSTTAETDAEPRWSLDPSILTGAGHAARGPVSLLVRAHNPKGASAPAVLDDKLTRAGLGRDHMPGGCSRCSPGLPPPPLSLSLSLSLSLSSTRRGCR
;
A
#
# COMPACT_ATOMS: atom_id res chain seq x y z
N MET A 1 12.06 -9.80 0.12
CA MET A 1 10.77 -9.90 -0.62
C MET A 1 10.03 -8.60 -0.41
N VAL A 2 9.22 -8.14 -1.36
CA VAL A 2 8.48 -6.87 -1.16
C VAL A 2 7.12 -7.16 -0.58
N SER A 3 6.67 -6.32 0.35
CA SER A 3 5.36 -6.43 0.99
C SER A 3 4.71 -5.05 1.12
N ASN A 4 3.39 -5.03 1.25
CA ASN A 4 2.62 -3.81 1.50
C ASN A 4 2.97 -2.68 0.49
N CYS A 5 2.83 -2.99 -0.80
CA CYS A 5 2.96 -2.02 -1.86
C CYS A 5 1.66 -1.25 -2.02
N SER A 6 1.75 0.07 -2.09
CA SER A 6 0.65 0.96 -2.47
C SER A 6 0.96 1.63 -3.80
N VAL A 7 -0.07 1.68 -4.64
CA VAL A 7 -0.06 2.38 -5.92
C VAL A 7 -1.10 3.49 -5.82
N LEU A 8 -0.64 4.73 -5.86
CA LEU A 8 -1.46 5.92 -5.71
C LEU A 8 -1.40 6.73 -6.99
N VAL A 9 -2.54 7.31 -7.37
CA VAL A 9 -2.59 8.27 -8.48
C VAL A 9 -2.68 9.68 -7.90
N SER A 10 -1.68 10.50 -8.17
CA SER A 10 -1.67 11.89 -7.74
C SER A 10 -2.72 12.69 -8.51
N GLY A 11 -3.82 13.04 -7.85
CA GLY A 11 -4.98 13.68 -8.50
C GLY A 11 -4.72 15.03 -9.18
N GLN A 12 -3.61 15.71 -8.87
CA GLN A 12 -3.23 16.99 -9.51
C GLN A 12 -2.42 16.82 -10.79
N THR A 13 -1.70 15.71 -10.94
CA THR A 13 -0.75 15.49 -12.06
C THR A 13 -1.03 14.23 -12.86
N GLY A 14 -1.90 13.35 -12.37
CA GLY A 14 -2.11 12.01 -12.90
C GLY A 14 -0.87 11.11 -12.78
N ARG A 15 0.13 11.50 -11.97
CA ARG A 15 1.32 10.69 -11.74
C ARG A 15 0.98 9.44 -10.96
N LEU A 16 1.71 8.38 -11.26
CA LEU A 16 1.61 7.11 -10.56
C LEU A 16 2.72 7.06 -9.52
N ASP A 17 2.34 7.12 -8.25
CA ASP A 17 3.26 6.99 -7.13
C ASP A 17 3.19 5.56 -6.59
N VAL A 18 4.33 4.88 -6.58
CA VAL A 18 4.46 3.50 -6.10
C VAL A 18 5.38 3.52 -4.89
N SER A 19 4.90 3.03 -3.76
CA SER A 19 5.69 2.86 -2.54
C SER A 19 5.49 1.47 -2.00
N CYS A 20 6.55 0.83 -1.50
CA CYS A 20 6.43 -0.47 -0.85
C CYS A 20 7.24 -0.54 0.43
N LEU A 21 6.86 -1.43 1.34
CA LEU A 21 7.67 -1.72 2.51
C LEU A 21 8.72 -2.79 2.20
N PRO A 22 9.99 -2.55 2.56
CA PRO A 22 11.02 -3.57 2.43
C PRO A 22 10.71 -4.72 3.39
N GLY A 23 10.66 -5.94 2.88
CA GLY A 23 10.57 -7.15 3.69
C GLY A 23 11.93 -7.86 3.67
N HIS A 24 12.61 -7.93 4.82
CA HIS A 24 13.95 -8.52 4.96
C HIS A 24 13.93 -9.98 5.45
N PRO A 25 13.72 -10.99 4.59
CA PRO A 25 14.09 -12.34 4.96
C PRO A 25 15.62 -12.46 4.92
N GLY A 26 16.23 -12.67 6.09
CA GLY A 26 17.64 -13.09 6.19
C GLY A 26 18.70 -11.99 6.34
N GLY A 27 18.30 -10.75 6.65
CA GLY A 27 19.24 -9.68 7.11
C GLY A 27 20.26 -9.18 6.08
N LEU A 28 20.13 -9.59 4.82
CA LEU A 28 21.00 -9.09 3.75
C LEU A 28 20.47 -7.77 3.17
N PRO A 29 21.38 -6.88 2.73
CA PRO A 29 21.02 -5.68 2.01
C PRO A 29 20.16 -6.00 0.79
N GLN A 30 19.05 -5.26 0.62
CA GLN A 30 18.16 -5.41 -0.53
C GLN A 30 17.97 -4.11 -1.29
N TRP A 31 17.85 -4.22 -2.60
CA TRP A 31 17.40 -3.14 -3.48
C TRP A 31 16.23 -3.63 -4.33
N PHE A 32 15.47 -2.70 -4.91
CA PHE A 32 14.19 -3.03 -5.54
C PHE A 32 14.14 -2.52 -6.96
N SER A 33 13.52 -3.29 -7.86
CA SER A 33 13.24 -2.86 -9.23
C SER A 33 11.75 -2.80 -9.48
N LEU A 34 11.28 -1.68 -10.02
CA LEU A 34 9.95 -1.49 -10.58
C LEU A 34 10.00 -1.71 -12.09
N ILE A 35 9.13 -2.58 -12.59
CA ILE A 35 9.11 -3.01 -13.98
C ILE A 35 7.69 -2.81 -14.52
N LEU A 36 7.57 -2.15 -15.67
CA LEU A 36 6.34 -2.17 -16.45
C LEU A 36 6.56 -3.06 -17.67
N THR A 37 5.64 -4.00 -17.89
CA THR A 37 5.70 -4.91 -19.05
C THR A 37 4.40 -4.90 -19.82
N GLU A 38 4.50 -5.08 -21.13
CA GLU A 38 3.34 -5.34 -21.98
C GLU A 38 2.95 -6.83 -21.89
N PRO A 39 1.73 -7.18 -21.44
CA PRO A 39 1.36 -8.57 -21.14
C PRO A 39 1.42 -9.50 -22.36
N ARG A 40 1.10 -8.99 -23.55
CA ARG A 40 1.05 -9.82 -24.77
C ARG A 40 2.43 -10.14 -25.33
N SER A 41 3.34 -9.16 -25.33
CA SER A 41 4.67 -9.31 -25.92
C SER A 41 5.75 -9.63 -24.89
N SER A 42 5.42 -9.60 -23.59
CA SER A 42 6.37 -9.61 -22.47
C SER A 42 7.45 -8.53 -22.58
N ARG A 43 7.24 -7.49 -23.39
CA ARG A 43 8.21 -6.43 -23.60
C ARG A 43 8.27 -5.53 -22.39
N ILE A 44 9.49 -5.29 -21.88
CA ILE A 44 9.72 -4.31 -20.82
C ILE A 44 9.58 -2.90 -21.41
N LEU A 45 8.70 -2.11 -20.81
CA LEU A 45 8.40 -0.73 -21.17
C LEU A 45 9.11 0.25 -20.23
N PHE A 46 9.29 -0.15 -18.98
CA PHE A 46 9.98 0.60 -17.96
C PHE A 46 10.75 -0.36 -17.07
N ASN A 47 11.93 0.07 -16.65
CA ASN A 47 12.67 -0.57 -15.59
C ASN A 47 13.42 0.50 -14.81
N SER A 48 13.14 0.61 -13.51
CA SER A 48 13.86 1.48 -12.60
C SER A 48 14.23 0.70 -11.35
N THR A 49 15.43 0.93 -10.85
CA THR A 49 15.95 0.29 -9.65
C THR A 49 16.23 1.34 -8.59
N THR A 50 15.97 1.04 -7.32
CA THR A 50 16.32 1.94 -6.22
C THR A 50 17.84 2.11 -6.13
N ALA A 51 18.29 3.34 -5.95
CA ALA A 51 19.72 3.62 -5.76
C ALA A 51 20.18 3.20 -4.35
N GLU A 52 19.31 3.38 -3.36
CA GLU A 52 19.60 3.05 -1.97
C GLU A 52 19.20 1.61 -1.64
N THR A 53 19.99 1.04 -0.75
CA THR A 53 19.82 -0.30 -0.21
C THR A 53 19.10 -0.21 1.12
N ASP A 54 18.15 -1.12 1.37
CA ASP A 54 17.33 -1.20 2.60
C ASP A 54 16.42 0.00 2.88
N ALA A 55 16.40 1.00 1.99
CA ALA A 55 15.46 2.11 2.04
C ALA A 55 14.06 1.69 1.58
N GLU A 56 13.05 2.47 1.97
CA GLU A 56 11.69 2.32 1.46
C GLU A 56 11.66 2.62 -0.04
N PRO A 57 11.40 1.62 -0.91
CA PRO A 57 11.35 1.84 -2.34
C PRO A 57 10.19 2.75 -2.73
N ARG A 58 10.50 3.86 -3.38
CA ARG A 58 9.53 4.84 -3.88
C ARG A 58 9.84 5.23 -5.31
N TRP A 59 8.80 5.27 -6.14
CA TRP A 59 8.86 5.71 -7.54
C TRP A 59 7.70 6.66 -7.83
N SER A 60 7.95 7.67 -8.66
CA SER A 60 6.92 8.51 -9.25
C SER A 60 7.05 8.44 -10.76
N LEU A 61 6.06 7.84 -11.43
CA LEU A 61 6.07 7.63 -12.87
C LEU A 61 5.22 8.67 -13.58
N ASP A 62 5.76 9.16 -14.70
CA ASP A 62 5.01 10.00 -15.61
C ASP A 62 3.94 9.18 -16.35
N PRO A 63 2.67 9.61 -16.39
CA PRO A 63 1.59 8.84 -17.02
C PRO A 63 1.77 8.68 -18.53
N SER A 64 2.68 9.43 -19.17
CA SER A 64 3.04 9.24 -20.59
C SER A 64 3.64 7.86 -20.85
N ILE A 65 4.18 7.18 -19.84
CA ILE A 65 4.69 5.81 -20.00
C ILE A 65 3.60 4.80 -20.36
N LEU A 66 2.35 5.12 -20.02
CA LEU A 66 1.16 4.34 -20.36
C LEU A 66 0.57 4.72 -21.72
N THR A 67 1.10 5.74 -22.39
CA THR A 67 0.71 6.11 -23.76
C THR A 67 1.64 5.45 -24.77
N GLY A 68 1.07 4.90 -25.85
CA GLY A 68 1.86 4.33 -26.95
C GLY A 68 2.56 5.44 -27.76
N ALA A 69 3.48 5.05 -28.64
CA ALA A 69 4.05 5.99 -29.60
C ALA A 69 2.91 6.60 -30.45
N GLY A 70 2.80 7.93 -30.48
CA GLY A 70 1.84 8.64 -31.32
C GLY A 70 0.45 8.90 -30.73
N HIS A 71 0.30 9.00 -29.40
CA HIS A 71 -0.98 9.25 -28.71
C HIS A 71 -2.06 8.16 -28.87
N ALA A 72 -1.74 7.06 -29.56
CA ALA A 72 -2.58 5.87 -29.53
C ALA A 72 -2.58 5.28 -28.12
N ALA A 73 -3.76 5.00 -27.59
CA ALA A 73 -3.91 4.34 -26.31
C ALA A 73 -3.18 2.99 -26.35
N ARG A 74 -2.18 2.81 -25.49
CA ARG A 74 -1.55 1.51 -25.29
C ARG A 74 -2.58 0.57 -24.65
N GLY A 75 -2.50 -0.71 -24.99
CA GLY A 75 -3.21 -1.74 -24.23
C GLY A 75 -2.82 -1.76 -22.75
N PRO A 76 -3.51 -2.54 -21.91
CA PRO A 76 -3.17 -2.69 -20.51
C PRO A 76 -1.71 -3.11 -20.34
N VAL A 77 -1.03 -2.56 -19.33
CA VAL A 77 0.32 -2.94 -18.93
C VAL A 77 0.31 -3.56 -17.55
N SER A 78 1.28 -4.44 -17.29
CA SER A 78 1.49 -4.99 -15.94
C SER A 78 2.59 -4.23 -15.21
N LEU A 79 2.30 -3.81 -13.99
CA LEU A 79 3.20 -3.20 -13.04
C LEU A 79 3.68 -4.25 -12.04
N LEU A 80 4.99 -4.46 -11.99
CA LEU A 80 5.61 -5.46 -11.13
C LEU A 80 6.73 -4.86 -10.29
N VAL A 81 6.89 -5.36 -9.08
CA VAL A 81 8.04 -5.06 -8.22
C VAL A 81 8.82 -6.33 -7.92
N ARG A 82 10.15 -6.23 -7.92
CA ARG A 82 11.05 -7.33 -7.56
C ARG A 82 12.11 -6.84 -6.58
N ALA A 83 12.32 -7.59 -5.50
CA ALA A 83 13.45 -7.38 -4.60
C ALA A 83 14.67 -8.17 -5.08
N HIS A 84 15.85 -7.59 -4.89
CA HIS A 84 17.16 -8.16 -5.20
C HIS A 84 18.04 -8.10 -3.96
N ASN A 85 18.92 -9.08 -3.82
CA ASN A 85 19.97 -9.11 -2.81
C ASN A 85 21.19 -9.86 -3.38
N PRO A 86 22.32 -9.95 -2.65
CA PRO A 86 23.50 -10.68 -3.13
C PRO A 86 23.27 -12.18 -3.40
N LYS A 87 22.21 -12.78 -2.85
CA LYS A 87 21.83 -14.19 -3.10
C LYS A 87 20.96 -14.37 -4.35
N GLY A 88 20.51 -13.27 -4.95
CA GLY A 88 19.70 -13.27 -6.17
C GLY A 88 18.43 -12.44 -6.04
N ALA A 89 17.49 -12.70 -6.95
CA ALA A 89 16.24 -11.95 -7.04
C ALA A 89 15.05 -12.77 -6.54
N SER A 90 14.11 -12.09 -5.88
CA SER A 90 12.83 -12.66 -5.49
C SER A 90 11.89 -12.88 -6.69
N ALA A 91 10.82 -13.65 -6.48
CA ALA A 91 9.71 -13.69 -7.42
C ALA A 91 9.10 -12.28 -7.58
N PRO A 92 8.69 -11.87 -8.80
CA PRO A 92 8.05 -10.59 -9.01
C PRO A 92 6.68 -10.56 -8.32
N ALA A 93 6.40 -9.49 -7.58
CA ALA A 93 5.07 -9.17 -7.07
C ALA A 93 4.34 -8.32 -8.10
N VAL A 94 3.19 -8.79 -8.60
CA VAL A 94 2.34 -8.02 -9.50
C VAL A 94 1.52 -7.04 -8.65
N LEU A 95 1.65 -5.75 -8.95
CA LEU A 95 0.88 -4.69 -8.27
C LEU A 95 -0.43 -4.41 -8.99
N ASP A 96 -0.37 -4.40 -10.33
CA ASP A 96 -1.53 -4.23 -11.21
C ASP A 96 -1.21 -4.92 -12.54
N ASP A 97 -2.10 -5.75 -13.08
CA ASP A 97 -1.92 -6.44 -14.36
C ASP A 97 -2.66 -5.76 -15.53
N LYS A 98 -3.48 -4.74 -15.26
CA LYS A 98 -4.37 -4.06 -16.21
C LYS A 98 -4.27 -2.54 -16.17
N LEU A 99 -3.11 -2.02 -15.77
CA LEU A 99 -2.88 -0.60 -15.66
C LEU A 99 -3.02 0.08 -17.04
N THR A 100 -3.84 1.13 -17.11
CA THR A 100 -4.07 1.91 -18.34
C THR A 100 -4.11 3.40 -18.03
N ARG A 101 -3.80 4.23 -19.03
CA ARG A 101 -3.91 5.70 -18.93
C ARG A 101 -5.32 6.14 -18.49
N ALA A 102 -6.36 5.49 -19.01
CA ALA A 102 -7.74 5.77 -18.63
C ALA A 102 -8.09 5.28 -17.21
N GLY A 103 -7.46 4.18 -16.77
CA GLY A 103 -7.62 3.63 -15.42
C GLY A 103 -7.02 4.50 -14.32
N LEU A 104 -6.06 5.38 -14.64
CA LEU A 104 -5.51 6.33 -13.65
C LEU A 104 -6.53 7.41 -13.23
N GLY A 105 -7.48 7.76 -14.10
CA GLY A 105 -8.47 8.82 -13.82
C GLY A 105 -9.76 8.33 -13.16
N ARG A 106 -9.88 7.02 -12.94
CA ARG A 106 -10.97 6.40 -12.17
C ARG A 106 -10.32 5.84 -10.93
N ASP A 107 -10.93 6.05 -9.76
CA ASP A 107 -10.45 5.63 -8.44
C ASP A 107 -10.29 4.10 -8.30
N HIS A 108 -9.41 3.49 -9.09
CA HIS A 108 -9.14 2.07 -9.06
C HIS A 108 -8.12 1.81 -7.96
N MET A 109 -8.64 1.73 -6.74
CA MET A 109 -8.04 0.92 -5.68
C MET A 109 -8.14 -0.54 -6.12
N PRO A 110 -7.03 -1.26 -6.38
CA PRO A 110 -7.08 -2.71 -6.48
C PRO A 110 -7.00 -3.27 -5.06
N GLY A 111 -8.08 -3.90 -4.61
CA GLY A 111 -8.03 -5.03 -3.69
C GLY A 111 -7.60 -4.75 -2.25
N GLY A 112 -8.57 -4.76 -1.35
CA GLY A 112 -8.41 -4.58 0.08
C GLY A 112 -7.32 -5.43 0.74
N CYS A 113 -6.56 -4.77 1.61
CA CYS A 113 -6.02 -5.42 2.79
C CYS A 113 -7.22 -5.68 3.73
N SER A 114 -7.89 -6.83 3.55
CA SER A 114 -8.94 -7.31 4.47
C SER A 114 -8.34 -7.81 5.79
N ARG A 115 -7.61 -6.94 6.50
CA ARG A 115 -7.41 -7.00 7.96
C ARG A 115 -6.66 -5.74 8.47
N CYS A 116 -7.27 -4.58 8.32
CA CYS A 116 -7.02 -3.49 9.25
C CYS A 116 -8.25 -3.39 10.14
N SER A 117 -8.15 -3.90 11.37
CA SER A 117 -9.07 -3.55 12.44
C SER A 117 -9.14 -2.00 12.50
N PRO A 118 -10.31 -1.37 12.32
CA PRO A 118 -10.43 0.02 12.66
C PRO A 118 -10.22 0.13 14.17
N GLY A 119 -9.28 0.99 14.56
CA GLY A 119 -9.02 1.32 15.95
C GLY A 119 -10.34 1.61 16.66
N LEU A 120 -10.56 0.92 17.77
CA LEU A 120 -11.63 1.27 18.70
C LEU A 120 -11.44 2.75 19.08
N PRO A 121 -12.47 3.60 18.94
CA PRO A 121 -12.46 4.87 19.65
C PRO A 121 -12.49 4.59 21.17
N PRO A 122 -11.82 5.40 22.01
CA PRO A 122 -11.97 5.27 23.45
C PRO A 122 -13.45 5.50 23.83
N PRO A 123 -14.01 4.72 24.76
CA PRO A 123 -15.40 4.90 25.16
C PRO A 123 -15.58 6.27 25.83
N PRO A 124 -16.68 6.98 25.58
CA PRO A 124 -17.01 8.19 26.32
C PRO A 124 -17.35 7.82 27.77
N LEU A 125 -16.83 8.59 28.72
CA LEU A 125 -17.21 8.55 30.13
C LEU A 125 -18.71 8.84 30.26
N SER A 126 -19.52 7.79 30.43
CA SER A 126 -20.92 7.93 30.81
C SER A 126 -21.04 7.77 32.33
N LEU A 127 -21.27 8.90 32.99
CA LEU A 127 -21.82 8.96 34.34
C LEU A 127 -23.21 8.31 34.34
N SER A 128 -23.30 7.06 34.80
CA SER A 128 -24.59 6.48 35.21
C SER A 128 -24.73 6.58 36.71
N LEU A 129 -25.53 7.56 37.14
CA LEU A 129 -26.28 7.49 38.39
C LEU A 129 -27.11 6.20 38.35
N SER A 130 -26.89 5.31 39.31
CA SER A 130 -27.83 4.23 39.62
C SER A 130 -28.16 4.32 41.09
N LEU A 131 -29.27 5.02 41.35
CA LEU A 131 -30.00 5.00 42.60
C LEU A 131 -30.61 3.60 42.76
N SER A 132 -30.32 2.91 43.85
CA SER A 132 -31.16 1.81 44.34
C SER A 132 -31.00 1.67 45.84
N LEU A 133 -32.06 2.08 46.54
CA LEU A 133 -32.27 1.93 47.97
C LEU A 133 -32.30 0.45 48.36
N SER A 134 -31.72 0.08 49.50
CA SER A 134 -32.51 -0.36 50.66
C SER A 134 -31.67 -0.90 51.81
N LEU A 135 -31.90 -0.24 52.95
CA LEU A 135 -32.17 -0.77 54.29
C LEU A 135 -31.16 -1.71 54.97
N SER A 136 -30.82 -1.28 56.19
CA SER A 136 -30.52 -2.02 57.43
C SER A 136 -29.13 -1.67 57.94
N SER A 137 -28.88 -1.33 59.19
CA SER A 137 -29.67 -1.14 60.40
C SER A 137 -28.63 -0.77 61.46
N THR A 138 -29.00 0.10 62.41
CA THR A 138 -28.56 0.02 63.81
C THR A 138 -27.16 0.56 64.19
N ARG A 139 -27.22 1.67 64.97
CA ARG A 139 -26.37 2.03 66.14
C ARG A 139 -24.93 2.47 65.84
N ARG A 140 -24.29 3.41 66.53
CA ARG A 140 -24.54 4.24 67.72
C ARG A 140 -23.35 5.25 67.73
N GLY A 141 -23.54 6.46 68.27
CA GLY A 141 -22.52 7.02 69.18
C GLY A 141 -21.54 8.06 68.63
N CYS A 142 -21.69 9.27 69.18
CA CYS A 142 -20.74 10.35 69.47
C CYS A 142 -19.24 9.97 69.47
N ARG A 143 -18.32 10.91 69.19
CA ARG A 143 -18.12 12.17 69.93
C ARG A 143 -17.13 13.06 69.21
#